data_AF-A0A143Z3T6-F1
#
_entry.id   AF-A0A143Z3T6-F1
#
_cell.length_a   1.000
_cell.length_b   1.000
_cell.length_c   1.000
_cell.angle_alpha   90.00
_cell.angle_beta   90.00
_cell.angle_gamma   90.00
#
_symmetry.space_group_name_H-M   'P 1'
#
loop_
_entity.id
_entity.type
_entity.pdbx_description
1 polymer ?
#
loop_
_entity_poly.entity_id
_entity_poly.type
_entity_poly.pdbx_seq_one_letter_code
_entity_poly.pdbx_strand_id
1 'polypeptide(L)'
;MFKTLFENVQQQTPLVHCITNYVTVNDVANALLAAGGSPIMADAPEEVADITSICTALNLNIGTLNSRAVESMLLAGRQANALAHPVVLDPVGAGASPFQD
;
A
#
# COMPACT_ATOMS: atom_id res chain seq x y z
N MET A 1 -10.87 -22.70 0.50
CA MET A 1 -10.86 -21.23 0.67
C MET A 1 -9.52 -20.64 0.28
N PHE A 2 -8.44 -20.84 1.05
CA PHE A 2 -7.12 -20.23 0.75
C PHE A 2 -6.52 -20.64 -0.61
N LYS A 3 -6.67 -21.90 -1.03
CA LYS A 3 -6.22 -22.34 -2.35
C LYS A 3 -6.75 -21.45 -3.48
N THR A 4 -8.06 -21.22 -3.51
CA THR A 4 -8.73 -20.38 -4.51
C THR A 4 -8.26 -18.91 -4.43
N LEU A 5 -7.97 -18.40 -3.23
CA LEU A 5 -7.43 -17.04 -3.08
C LEU A 5 -6.04 -16.91 -3.70
N PHE A 6 -5.14 -17.86 -3.42
CA PHE A 6 -3.79 -17.86 -4.02
C PHE A 6 -3.83 -18.08 -5.54
N GLU A 7 -4.69 -18.96 -6.04
CA GLU A 7 -4.91 -19.14 -7.47
C GLU A 7 -5.37 -17.84 -8.14
N ASN A 8 -6.31 -17.11 -7.52
CA ASN A 8 -6.77 -15.82 -8.04
C ASN A 8 -5.65 -14.77 -8.07
N VAL A 9 -4.83 -14.68 -7.02
CA VAL A 9 -3.68 -13.74 -6.99
C VAL A 9 -2.69 -14.07 -8.10
N GLN A 10 -2.33 -15.35 -8.28
CA GLN A 10 -1.39 -15.76 -9.33
C GLN A 10 -1.94 -15.55 -10.74
N GLN A 11 -3.26 -15.70 -10.95
CA GLN A 11 -3.88 -15.49 -12.25
C GLN A 11 -4.00 -14.00 -12.61
N GLN A 12 -4.32 -13.15 -11.63
CA GLN A 12 -4.51 -11.71 -11.84
C GLN A 12 -3.20 -10.92 -11.76
N THR A 13 -2.20 -11.44 -11.02
CA THR A 13 -0.93 -10.78 -10.70
C THR A 13 -1.13 -9.30 -10.34
N PRO A 14 -1.91 -9.01 -9.27
CA PRO A 14 -2.32 -7.65 -8.97
C PRO A 14 -1.11 -6.75 -8.72
N LEU A 15 -1.09 -5.59 -9.38
CA LEU A 15 -0.15 -4.52 -9.07
C LEU A 15 -0.64 -3.78 -7.82
N VAL A 16 0.12 -3.81 -6.74
CA VAL A 16 -0.26 -3.23 -5.44
C VAL A 16 0.67 -2.07 -5.12
N HIS A 17 0.10 -0.87 -5.02
CA HIS A 17 0.82 0.30 -4.56
C HIS A 17 1.01 0.21 -3.05
N CYS A 18 2.26 0.27 -2.59
CA CYS A 18 2.60 0.14 -1.19
C CYS A 18 3.32 1.40 -0.69
N ILE A 19 2.63 2.19 0.13
CA ILE A 19 3.23 3.28 0.91
C ILE A 19 3.40 2.73 2.34
N THR A 20 4.57 2.13 2.58
CA THR A 20 4.86 1.39 3.83
C THR A 20 6.05 1.98 4.58
N ASN A 21 6.25 1.52 5.81
CA ASN A 21 7.37 1.92 6.64
C ASN A 21 8.70 1.38 6.08
N TYR A 22 9.80 2.10 6.35
CA TYR A 22 11.13 1.73 5.84
C TYR A 22 11.72 0.45 6.48
N VAL A 23 11.18 0.01 7.63
CA VAL A 23 11.66 -1.20 8.32
C VAL A 23 11.23 -2.45 7.56
N THR A 24 10.02 -2.46 7.00
CA THR A 24 9.43 -3.65 6.37
C THR A 24 9.33 -3.57 4.85
N VAL A 25 9.80 -2.49 4.20
CA VAL A 25 9.61 -2.28 2.75
C VAL A 25 10.08 -3.45 1.88
N ASN A 26 11.23 -4.05 2.21
CA ASN A 26 11.76 -5.21 1.49
C ASN A 26 10.94 -6.48 1.73
N ASP A 27 10.53 -6.72 2.98
CA ASP A 27 9.73 -7.88 3.36
C ASP A 27 8.35 -7.84 2.72
N VAL A 28 7.70 -6.66 2.70
CA VAL A 28 6.41 -6.46 2.02
C VAL A 28 6.55 -6.74 0.53
N ALA A 29 7.58 -6.21 -0.14
CA ALA A 29 7.81 -6.48 -1.55
C ALA A 29 7.98 -7.99 -1.83
N ASN A 30 8.85 -8.66 -1.07
CA ASN A 30 9.11 -10.08 -1.24
C ASN A 30 7.91 -10.96 -0.89
N ALA A 31 7.12 -10.59 0.12
CA ALA A 31 5.90 -11.30 0.47
C ALA A 31 4.85 -11.21 -0.65
N LEU A 32 4.67 -10.03 -1.25
CA LEU A 32 3.77 -9.85 -2.40
C LEU A 32 4.23 -10.67 -3.61
N LEU A 33 5.53 -10.63 -3.93
CA LEU A 33 6.11 -11.43 -5.01
C LEU A 33 5.92 -12.93 -4.77
N ALA A 34 6.21 -13.41 -3.56
CA ALA A 34 6.05 -14.82 -3.18
C ALA A 34 4.58 -15.28 -3.24
N ALA A 35 3.63 -14.38 -2.98
CA ALA A 35 2.20 -14.64 -3.12
C ALA A 35 1.71 -14.64 -4.58
N GLY A 36 2.53 -14.18 -5.53
CA GLY A 36 2.19 -14.06 -6.96
C GLY A 36 1.65 -12.70 -7.38
N GLY A 37 1.73 -11.69 -6.53
CA GLY A 37 1.40 -10.29 -6.87
C GLY A 37 2.62 -9.50 -7.35
N SER A 38 2.39 -8.25 -7.73
CA SER A 38 3.44 -7.31 -8.13
C SER A 38 3.45 -6.10 -7.19
N PRO A 39 4.51 -5.85 -6.41
CA PRO A 39 4.61 -4.67 -5.57
C PRO A 39 5.16 -3.46 -6.35
N ILE A 40 4.67 -2.27 -6.05
CA ILE A 40 5.34 -1.00 -6.40
C ILE A 40 5.43 -0.09 -5.17
N MET A 41 6.63 0.45 -4.93
CA MET A 41 6.93 1.34 -3.81
C MET A 41 7.18 2.74 -4.37
N ALA A 42 6.23 3.65 -4.19
CA ALA A 42 6.37 5.06 -4.55
C ALA A 42 5.76 5.91 -3.44
N ASP A 43 6.49 6.92 -2.96
CA ASP A 43 6.05 7.73 -1.82
C ASP A 43 6.24 9.23 -2.06
N ALA A 44 6.60 9.64 -3.28
CA ALA A 44 6.68 11.04 -3.65
C ALA A 44 5.27 11.61 -3.92
N PRO A 45 4.85 12.68 -3.21
CA PRO A 45 3.54 13.32 -3.44
C PRO A 45 3.25 13.64 -4.90
N GLU A 46 4.31 13.93 -5.67
CA GLU A 46 4.27 14.30 -7.08
C GLU A 46 3.83 13.15 -8.00
N GLU A 47 4.02 11.89 -7.59
CA GLU A 47 3.75 10.72 -8.46
C GLU A 47 2.73 9.74 -7.86
N VAL A 48 2.45 9.79 -6.55
CA VAL A 48 1.65 8.77 -5.87
C VAL A 48 0.23 8.61 -6.43
N ALA A 49 -0.38 9.67 -6.96
CA ALA A 49 -1.69 9.59 -7.60
C ALA A 49 -1.60 8.85 -8.95
N ASP A 50 -0.58 9.16 -9.76
CA ASP A 50 -0.36 8.50 -11.05
C ASP A 50 -0.02 7.02 -10.85
N ILE A 51 0.86 6.71 -9.90
CA ILE A 51 1.19 5.33 -9.52
C ILE A 51 -0.04 4.59 -9.00
N THR A 52 -0.85 5.21 -8.13
CA THR A 52 -2.08 4.58 -7.65
C THR A 52 -3.05 4.28 -8.78
N SER A 53 -3.09 5.13 -9.82
CA SER A 53 -4.03 4.99 -10.95
C SER A 53 -3.77 3.78 -11.84
N ILE A 54 -2.52 3.31 -11.90
CA ILE A 54 -2.15 2.11 -12.65
C ILE A 54 -2.20 0.83 -11.81
N CYS A 55 -2.39 0.96 -10.49
CA CYS A 55 -2.46 -0.16 -9.56
C CYS A 55 -3.88 -0.71 -9.43
N THR A 56 -4.01 -1.84 -8.74
CA THR A 56 -5.29 -2.51 -8.47
C THR A 56 -5.70 -2.47 -7.01
N ALA A 57 -4.78 -2.08 -6.13
CA ALA A 57 -4.97 -1.94 -4.69
C ALA A 57 -3.93 -0.99 -4.10
N LEU A 58 -4.23 -0.44 -2.93
CA LEU A 58 -3.36 0.44 -2.16
C LEU A 58 -3.15 -0.12 -0.74
N ASN A 59 -1.90 -0.26 -0.31
CA ASN A 59 -1.51 -0.60 1.04
C ASN A 59 -0.83 0.59 1.71
N LEU A 60 -1.40 1.05 2.83
CA LEU A 60 -0.92 2.16 3.64
C LEU A 60 -0.49 1.63 5.01
N ASN A 61 0.77 1.80 5.37
CA ASN A 61 1.30 1.41 6.68
C ASN A 61 2.02 2.59 7.33
N ILE A 62 1.61 2.94 8.54
CA ILE A 62 2.06 4.16 9.25
C ILE A 62 3.18 3.91 10.27
N GLY A 63 3.88 2.77 10.22
CA GLY A 63 4.82 2.36 11.27
C GLY A 63 6.04 3.28 11.46
N THR A 64 6.48 3.98 10.41
CA THR A 64 7.52 5.02 10.49
C THR A 64 7.06 6.32 9.84
N LEU A 65 5.83 6.71 10.17
CA LEU A 65 5.14 7.88 9.62
C LEU A 65 5.95 9.17 9.77
N ASN A 66 5.90 10.01 8.74
CA ASN A 66 6.42 11.38 8.75
C ASN A 66 5.46 12.28 7.95
N SER A 67 5.58 13.60 8.08
CA SER A 67 4.63 14.54 7.48
C SER A 67 4.54 14.44 5.95
N ARG A 68 5.64 14.14 5.25
CA ARG A 68 5.64 13.93 3.79
C ARG A 68 4.85 12.66 3.43
N ALA A 69 5.07 11.57 4.17
CA ALA A 69 4.33 10.33 3.97
C ALA A 69 2.82 10.53 4.21
N VAL A 70 2.41 11.33 5.20
CA VAL A 70 0.98 11.66 5.43
C VAL A 70 0.36 12.28 4.18
N GLU A 71 1.03 13.27 3.56
CA GLU A 71 0.56 13.90 2.33
C GLU A 71 0.42 12.88 1.20
N SER A 72 1.46 12.07 0.96
CA SER A 72 1.45 11.02 -0.07
C SER A 72 0.33 10.00 0.13
N MET A 73 0.13 9.54 1.38
CA MET A 73 -0.93 8.58 1.73
C MET A 73 -2.33 9.16 1.50
N LEU A 74 -2.54 10.44 1.81
CA LEU A 74 -3.82 11.11 1.57
C LEU A 74 -4.10 11.29 0.06
N LEU A 75 -3.09 11.66 -0.73
CA LEU A 75 -3.21 11.78 -2.19
C LEU A 75 -3.52 10.42 -2.82
N ALA A 76 -2.73 9.39 -2.49
CA ALA A 76 -2.94 8.03 -2.97
C ALA A 76 -4.31 7.48 -2.53
N GLY A 77 -4.70 7.67 -1.27
CA GLY A 77 -5.99 7.21 -0.75
C GLY A 77 -7.18 7.85 -1.44
N ARG A 78 -7.13 9.16 -1.71
CA ARG A 78 -8.17 9.85 -2.49
C ARG A 78 -8.26 9.31 -3.91
N GLN A 79 -7.12 9.06 -4.56
CA GLN A 79 -7.10 8.50 -5.91
C GLN A 79 -7.64 7.07 -5.94
N ALA A 80 -7.21 6.21 -5.00
CA ALA A 80 -7.73 4.85 -4.87
C ALA A 80 -9.25 4.84 -4.67
N ASN A 81 -9.78 5.71 -3.80
CA ASN A 81 -11.21 5.85 -3.59
C ASN A 81 -11.97 6.30 -4.85
N ALA A 82 -11.42 7.25 -5.61
CA ALA A 82 -12.01 7.72 -6.86
C ALA A 82 -12.10 6.61 -7.93
N LEU A 83 -11.14 5.68 -7.93
CA LEU A 83 -11.07 4.54 -8.84
C LEU A 83 -11.71 3.26 -8.28
N ALA A 84 -12.29 3.33 -7.08
CA ALA A 84 -12.82 2.19 -6.34
C ALA A 84 -11.80 1.05 -6.12
N HIS A 85 -10.51 1.39 -6.01
CA HIS A 85 -9.47 0.45 -5.63
C HIS A 85 -9.55 0.17 -4.12
N PRO A 86 -9.45 -1.09 -3.69
CA PRO A 86 -9.39 -1.43 -2.28
C PRO A 86 -8.17 -0.77 -1.61
N VAL A 87 -8.41 -0.16 -0.44
CA VAL A 87 -7.38 0.44 0.41
C VAL A 87 -7.27 -0.38 1.70
N VAL A 88 -6.06 -0.82 2.01
CA VAL A 88 -5.72 -1.48 3.28
C VAL A 88 -4.90 -0.52 4.12
N LEU A 89 -5.41 -0.20 5.31
CA LEU A 89 -4.68 0.57 6.32
C LEU A 89 -4.14 -0.37 7.39
N ASP A 90 -2.84 -0.29 7.63
CA ASP A 90 -2.14 -0.92 8.74
C ASP A 90 -1.74 0.17 9.76
N PRO A 91 -2.54 0.37 10.83
CA PRO A 91 -2.39 1.46 11.79
C PRO A 91 -1.29 1.16 12.83
N VAL A 92 -0.07 0.83 12.38
CA VAL A 92 1.06 0.48 13.25
C VAL A 92 1.40 1.64 14.19
N GLY A 93 1.39 1.36 15.50
CA GLY A 93 1.70 2.37 16.51
C GLY A 93 0.55 3.33 16.80
N ALA A 94 -0.66 3.06 16.29
CA ALA A 94 -1.80 3.91 16.56
C ALA A 94 -2.06 4.06 18.08
N GLY A 95 -2.22 5.31 18.54
CA GLY A 95 -2.38 5.66 19.95
C GLY A 95 -1.08 5.70 20.77
N ALA A 96 0.09 5.42 20.18
CA ALA A 96 1.38 5.52 20.88
C ALA A 96 1.89 6.96 21.01
N SER A 97 1.39 7.89 20.18
CA SER A 97 1.70 9.32 20.24
C SER A 97 0.58 10.14 19.61
N PRO A 98 0.42 11.44 19.95
CA PRO A 98 -0.60 12.29 19.32
C PRO A 98 -0.47 12.42 17.79
N PHE A 99 0.71 12.14 17.23
CA PHE A 99 0.93 12.18 15.78
C PHE A 99 0.40 10.93 15.07
N GLN A 100 0.23 9.82 15.78
CA GLN A 100 -0.28 8.55 15.28
C GLN A 100 -1.59 8.17 15.98
N ASP A 101 -2.32 9.12 16.57
CA ASP A 101 -3.61 8.87 17.22
C ASP A 101 -4.77 8.87 16.22
#